data_AF-A0AAV5JKV3-F1
#
_entry.id   AF-A0AAV5JKV3-F1
#
_cell.length_a   1.000
_cell.length_b   1.000
_cell.length_c   1.000
_cell.angle_alpha   90.00
_cell.angle_beta   90.00
_cell.angle_gamma   90.00
#
_symmetry.space_group_name_H-M   'P 1'
#
loop_
_entity.id
_entity.type
_entity.pdbx_description
1 polymer ?
#
loop_
_entity_poly.entity_id
_entity_poly.type
_entity_poly.pdbx_seq_one_letter_code
_entity_poly.pdbx_strand_id
1 'polypeptide(L)'
;MSLWEYLWGKVGTQFSILKLGIASFAEIFSHAATQLSEMVLAIIFFHSSEYALAIAIHGRSNVTLTSLLISKHYVLAMIFSLLEYFFEIILFPWLKEFWWISNFGLAMVVIGEVIRKLAIITAGRAFTHLIKIHHEEHHKLVTHGVYRFVRHPGYCGFLIWAVGIQIMLCNPMSTVAFAIIVWRFFAERILYEEYFLRHFFGSNYDDYVRRVPSGVPFVK
;
A
#
# COMPACT_ATOMS: atom_id res chain seq x y z
N MET A 1 -25.44 42.30 -38.90
CA MET A 1 -24.88 42.07 -37.56
C MET A 1 -24.17 43.34 -37.13
N SER A 2 -24.60 43.96 -36.04
CA SER A 2 -23.99 45.21 -35.58
C SER A 2 -22.61 44.92 -34.97
N LEU A 3 -21.68 45.88 -35.04
CA LEU A 3 -20.39 45.81 -34.34
C LEU A 3 -20.59 45.51 -32.85
N TRP A 4 -21.71 45.95 -32.29
CA TRP A 4 -22.02 45.79 -30.89
C TRP A 4 -22.38 44.33 -30.50
N GLU A 5 -23.19 43.67 -31.33
CA GLU A 5 -23.52 42.24 -31.18
C GLU A 5 -22.28 41.34 -31.31
N TYR A 6 -21.37 41.68 -32.22
CA TYR A 6 -20.12 40.93 -32.43
C TYR A 6 -19.19 41.00 -31.20
N LEU A 7 -19.03 42.19 -30.60
CA LEU A 7 -18.20 42.39 -29.42
C LEU A 7 -18.81 41.70 -28.19
N TRP A 8 -20.13 41.78 -28.00
CA TRP A 8 -20.80 41.10 -26.89
C TRP A 8 -20.73 39.57 -27.01
N GLY A 9 -20.84 39.04 -28.23
CA GLY A 9 -20.61 37.62 -28.51
C GLY A 9 -19.21 37.15 -28.11
N LYS A 10 -18.16 37.90 -28.48
CA LYS A 10 -16.77 37.57 -28.08
C LYS A 10 -16.55 37.60 -26.58
N VAL A 11 -17.10 38.60 -25.88
CA VAL A 11 -17.00 38.70 -24.41
C VAL A 11 -17.72 37.53 -23.75
N GLY A 12 -18.92 37.17 -24.23
CA GLY A 12 -19.67 36.00 -23.73
C GLY A 12 -18.91 34.68 -23.93
N THR A 13 -18.29 34.47 -25.10
CA THR A 13 -17.47 33.29 -25.37
C THR A 13 -16.23 33.23 -24.48
N GLN A 14 -15.50 34.34 -24.29
CA GLN A 14 -14.35 34.37 -23.37
C GLN A 14 -14.75 34.10 -21.92
N PHE A 15 -15.89 34.64 -21.47
CA PHE A 15 -16.41 34.40 -20.13
C PHE A 15 -16.83 32.93 -19.92
N SER A 16 -17.39 32.30 -20.96
CA SER A 16 -17.73 30.87 -20.94
C SER A 16 -16.50 29.98 -20.90
N ILE A 17 -15.47 30.26 -21.72
CA ILE A 17 -14.19 29.54 -21.71
C ILE A 17 -13.49 29.68 -20.35
N LEU A 18 -13.49 30.89 -19.78
CA LEU A 18 -12.91 31.14 -18.45
C LEU A 18 -13.65 30.36 -17.35
N LYS A 19 -14.99 30.33 -17.39
CA LYS A 19 -15.78 29.53 -16.44
C LYS A 19 -15.54 28.03 -16.59
N LEU A 20 -15.44 27.52 -17.81
CA LEU A 20 -15.10 26.11 -18.10
C LEU A 20 -13.70 25.76 -17.57
N GLY A 21 -12.73 26.65 -17.76
CA GLY A 21 -11.38 26.50 -17.19
C GLY A 21 -11.40 26.46 -15.66
N ILE A 22 -12.08 27.42 -15.01
CA ILE A 22 -12.17 27.49 -13.54
C ILE A 22 -12.89 26.26 -12.95
N ALA A 23 -13.96 25.78 -13.59
CA ALA A 23 -14.68 24.58 -13.16
C ALA A 23 -13.79 23.33 -13.25
N SER A 24 -13.05 23.18 -14.35
CA SER A 24 -12.09 22.07 -14.54
C SER A 24 -10.99 22.10 -13.48
N PHE A 25 -10.41 23.27 -13.17
CA PHE A 25 -9.43 23.38 -12.09
C PHE A 25 -10.01 23.01 -10.72
N ALA A 26 -11.21 23.49 -10.38
CA ALA A 26 -11.85 23.18 -9.11
C ALA A 26 -12.12 21.66 -8.93
N GLU A 27 -12.52 20.97 -10.01
CA GLU A 27 -12.70 19.52 -10.01
C GLU A 27 -11.38 18.77 -9.79
N ILE A 28 -10.32 19.15 -10.50
CA ILE A 28 -8.97 18.58 -10.33
C ILE A 28 -8.50 18.75 -8.86
N PHE A 29 -8.68 19.94 -8.28
CA PHE A 29 -8.32 20.19 -6.88
C PHE A 29 -9.14 19.33 -5.91
N SER A 30 -10.43 19.14 -6.16
CA SER A 30 -11.29 18.27 -5.34
C SER A 30 -10.83 16.81 -5.40
N HIS A 31 -10.56 16.29 -6.60
CA HIS A 31 -10.05 14.93 -6.78
C HIS A 31 -8.72 14.74 -6.07
N ALA A 32 -7.83 15.72 -6.20
CA ALA A 32 -6.54 15.66 -5.55
C ALA A 32 -6.64 15.73 -4.02
N ALA A 33 -7.54 16.55 -3.48
CA ALA A 33 -7.81 16.61 -2.06
C ALA A 33 -8.32 15.26 -1.53
N THR A 34 -9.21 14.59 -2.27
CA THR A 34 -9.70 13.25 -1.93
C THR A 34 -8.56 12.22 -1.92
N GLN A 35 -7.80 12.11 -3.01
CA GLN A 35 -6.70 11.16 -3.15
C GLN A 35 -5.63 11.32 -2.06
N LEU A 36 -5.23 12.56 -1.76
CA LEU A 36 -4.26 12.84 -0.72
C LEU A 36 -4.82 12.56 0.69
N SER A 37 -6.09 12.87 0.92
CA SER A 37 -6.76 12.58 2.20
C SER A 37 -6.87 11.08 2.44
N GLU A 38 -7.27 10.32 1.43
CA GLU A 38 -7.34 8.85 1.46
C GLU A 38 -5.96 8.24 1.71
N MET A 39 -4.92 8.74 1.04
CA MET A 39 -3.55 8.31 1.28
C MET A 39 -3.13 8.56 2.74
N VAL A 40 -3.35 9.76 3.26
CA VAL A 40 -3.00 10.09 4.65
C VAL A 40 -3.76 9.20 5.64
N LEU A 41 -5.06 9.02 5.44
CA LEU A 41 -5.89 8.15 6.28
C LEU A 41 -5.43 6.70 6.21
N ALA A 42 -5.12 6.17 5.03
CA ALA A 42 -4.63 4.82 4.84
C ALA A 42 -3.27 4.60 5.53
N ILE A 43 -2.35 5.56 5.43
CA ILE A 43 -1.02 5.50 6.10
C ILE A 43 -1.18 5.55 7.62
N ILE A 44 -1.98 6.49 8.13
CA ILE A 44 -2.24 6.61 9.57
C ILE A 44 -2.87 5.31 10.09
N PHE A 45 -3.89 4.81 9.42
CA PHE A 45 -4.56 3.57 9.81
C PHE A 45 -3.61 2.38 9.76
N PHE A 46 -2.83 2.24 8.67
CA PHE A 46 -1.85 1.16 8.52
C PHE A 46 -0.88 1.11 9.70
N HIS A 47 -0.20 2.21 9.99
CA HIS A 47 0.85 2.24 11.02
C HIS A 47 0.29 2.19 12.44
N SER A 48 -0.82 2.90 12.70
CA SER A 48 -1.43 2.90 14.03
C SER A 48 -2.05 1.55 14.39
N SER A 49 -2.73 0.89 13.45
CA SER A 49 -3.31 -0.43 13.68
C SER A 49 -2.24 -1.52 13.83
N GLU A 50 -1.15 -1.45 13.06
CA GLU A 50 0.03 -2.31 13.24
C GLU A 50 0.62 -2.18 14.64
N TYR A 51 0.88 -0.95 15.07
CA TYR A 51 1.43 -0.68 16.38
C TYR A 51 0.49 -1.12 17.51
N ALA A 52 -0.82 -0.87 17.35
CA ALA A 52 -1.83 -1.30 18.30
C ALA A 52 -1.92 -2.83 18.41
N LEU A 53 -1.91 -3.55 17.28
CA LEU A 53 -1.91 -5.01 17.26
C LEU A 53 -0.63 -5.58 17.86
N ALA A 54 0.53 -4.99 17.56
CA ALA A 54 1.79 -5.38 18.18
C ALA A 54 1.73 -5.25 19.70
N ILE A 55 1.21 -4.14 20.24
CA ILE A 55 1.02 -3.95 21.68
C ILE A 55 0.05 -4.98 22.24
N ALA A 56 -1.08 -5.22 21.58
CA ALA A 56 -2.11 -6.14 22.04
C ALA A 56 -1.59 -7.59 22.12
N ILE A 57 -0.72 -8.00 21.19
CA ILE A 57 -0.22 -9.37 21.08
C ILE A 57 1.02 -9.60 21.97
N HIS A 58 1.97 -8.67 21.93
CA HIS A 58 3.30 -8.83 22.54
C HIS A 58 3.47 -8.08 23.86
N GLY A 59 2.53 -7.20 24.20
CA GLY A 59 2.57 -6.36 25.40
C GLY A 59 3.41 -5.10 25.24
N ARG A 60 2.99 -4.01 25.90
CA ARG A 60 3.58 -2.67 25.76
C ARG A 60 5.09 -2.62 26.06
N SER A 61 5.58 -3.45 26.99
CA SER A 61 7.01 -3.48 27.37
C SER A 61 7.92 -4.05 26.27
N ASN A 62 7.37 -4.83 25.34
CA ASN A 62 8.13 -5.53 24.29
C ASN A 62 8.05 -4.83 22.92
N VAL A 63 7.29 -3.73 22.83
CA VAL A 63 7.04 -3.01 21.57
C VAL A 63 7.70 -1.65 21.64
N THR A 64 8.51 -1.34 20.62
CA THR A 64 9.17 -0.05 20.47
C THR A 64 8.64 0.70 19.26
N LEU A 65 9.00 1.99 19.11
CA LEU A 65 8.58 2.83 17.99
C LEU A 65 9.01 2.28 16.61
N THR A 66 10.02 1.41 16.54
CA THR A 66 10.39 0.75 15.28
C THR A 66 9.30 -0.19 14.76
N SER A 67 8.38 -0.60 15.63
CA SER A 67 7.18 -1.40 15.28
C SER A 67 6.13 -0.59 14.51
N LEU A 68 6.31 0.74 14.40
CA LEU A 68 5.56 1.53 13.42
C LEU A 68 5.98 1.24 11.99
N LEU A 69 7.10 0.55 11.75
CA LEU A 69 7.60 0.20 10.41
C LEU A 69 7.97 1.41 9.53
N ILE A 70 8.24 2.56 10.14
CA ILE A 70 8.66 3.78 9.44
C ILE A 70 10.20 3.80 9.38
N SER A 71 10.76 3.33 8.27
CA SER A 71 12.19 3.35 8.01
C SER A 71 12.63 4.58 7.20
N LYS A 72 13.94 4.88 7.16
CA LYS A 72 14.48 5.96 6.31
C LYS A 72 14.15 5.76 4.83
N HIS A 73 14.29 4.52 4.34
CA HIS A 73 13.97 4.15 2.96
C HIS A 73 12.48 4.31 2.65
N TYR A 74 11.62 3.97 3.61
CA TYR A 74 10.18 4.19 3.49
C TYR A 74 9.85 5.68 3.37
N VAL A 75 10.39 6.52 4.26
CA VAL A 75 10.17 7.97 4.21
C VAL A 75 10.64 8.54 2.88
N LEU A 76 11.81 8.11 2.38
CA LEU A 76 12.32 8.56 1.08
C LEU A 76 11.39 8.14 -0.08
N ALA A 77 10.88 6.91 -0.07
CA ALA A 77 9.93 6.44 -1.08
C ALA A 77 8.61 7.23 -1.05
N MET A 78 8.11 7.58 0.14
CA MET A 78 6.91 8.41 0.28
C MET A 78 7.14 9.86 -0.18
N ILE A 79 8.31 10.44 0.09
CA ILE A 79 8.68 11.75 -0.43
C ILE A 79 8.73 11.70 -1.97
N PHE A 80 9.37 10.69 -2.55
CA PHE A 80 9.42 10.52 -4.01
C PHE A 80 8.02 10.42 -4.63
N SER A 81 7.13 9.61 -4.03
CA SER A 81 5.73 9.47 -4.44
C SER A 81 4.97 10.79 -4.42
N LEU A 82 5.15 11.59 -3.36
CA LEU A 82 4.54 12.92 -3.27
C LEU A 82 5.11 13.90 -4.29
N LEU A 83 6.43 13.86 -4.52
CA LEU A 83 7.08 14.71 -5.52
C LEU A 83 6.58 14.37 -6.93
N GLU A 84 6.46 13.10 -7.29
CA GLU A 84 5.83 12.67 -8.54
C GLU A 84 4.40 13.17 -8.64
N TYR A 85 3.59 12.98 -7.59
CA TYR A 85 2.20 13.40 -7.58
C TYR A 85 2.04 14.91 -7.82
N PHE A 86 2.79 15.74 -7.09
CA PHE A 86 2.74 17.19 -7.24
C PHE A 86 3.36 17.69 -8.55
N PHE A 87 4.35 16.99 -9.08
CA PHE A 87 4.88 17.28 -10.41
C PHE A 87 3.83 16.99 -11.50
N GLU A 88 3.16 15.85 -11.41
CA GLU A 88 2.16 15.40 -12.37
C GLU A 88 0.88 16.23 -12.32
N ILE A 89 0.41 16.68 -11.14
CA ILE A 89 -0.80 17.52 -11.09
C ILE A 89 -0.58 18.90 -11.76
N ILE A 90 0.67 19.39 -11.77
CA ILE A 90 1.01 20.67 -12.41
C ILE A 90 1.12 20.52 -13.94
N LEU A 91 1.74 19.43 -14.41
CA LEU A 91 2.05 19.24 -15.84
C LEU A 91 1.05 18.37 -16.59
N PHE A 92 0.46 17.40 -15.91
CA PHE A 92 -0.39 16.34 -16.46
C PHE A 92 -1.66 16.10 -15.59
N PRO A 93 -2.46 17.14 -15.28
CA PRO A 93 -3.57 17.05 -14.33
C PRO A 93 -4.62 15.97 -14.68
N TRP A 94 -4.81 15.71 -15.97
CA TRP A 94 -5.75 14.68 -16.47
C TRP A 94 -5.42 13.27 -15.96
N LEU A 95 -4.17 13.00 -15.56
CA LEU A 95 -3.80 11.71 -14.95
C LEU A 95 -4.52 11.49 -13.61
N LYS A 96 -4.83 12.56 -12.88
CA LYS A 96 -5.45 12.48 -11.55
C LYS A 96 -6.97 12.39 -11.62
N GLU A 97 -7.56 12.65 -12.79
CA GLU A 97 -9.00 12.59 -13.04
C GLU A 97 -9.52 11.15 -13.30
N PHE A 98 -8.64 10.16 -13.46
CA PHE A 98 -9.03 8.76 -13.65
C PHE A 98 -9.57 8.13 -12.34
N TRP A 99 -10.78 8.54 -11.94
CA TRP A 99 -11.45 8.13 -10.71
C TRP A 99 -11.60 6.61 -10.57
N TRP A 100 -11.78 5.88 -11.67
CA TRP A 100 -11.91 4.43 -11.64
C TRP A 100 -10.57 3.74 -11.31
N ILE A 101 -9.44 4.30 -11.78
CA ILE A 101 -8.09 3.83 -11.41
C ILE A 101 -7.86 4.12 -9.93
N SER A 102 -8.19 5.34 -9.50
CA SER A 102 -8.05 5.78 -8.11
C SER A 102 -8.84 4.87 -7.15
N ASN A 103 -10.12 4.63 -7.44
CA ASN A 103 -10.99 3.73 -6.67
C ASN A 103 -10.52 2.26 -6.70
N PHE A 104 -9.97 1.81 -7.82
CA PHE A 104 -9.36 0.47 -7.89
C PHE A 104 -8.13 0.38 -6.97
N GLY A 105 -7.28 1.42 -6.96
CA GLY A 105 -6.18 1.55 -6.01
C GLY A 105 -6.66 1.54 -4.56
N LEU A 106 -7.72 2.29 -4.23
CA LEU A 106 -8.32 2.29 -2.89
C LEU A 106 -8.85 0.90 -2.50
N ALA A 107 -9.49 0.19 -3.42
CA ALA A 107 -9.92 -1.19 -3.18
C ALA A 107 -8.73 -2.11 -2.89
N MET A 108 -7.63 -1.96 -3.63
CA MET A 108 -6.38 -2.69 -3.35
C MET A 108 -5.82 -2.35 -1.97
N VAL A 109 -5.80 -1.06 -1.58
CA VAL A 109 -5.37 -0.62 -0.25
C VAL A 109 -6.17 -1.34 0.84
N VAL A 110 -7.50 -1.32 0.73
CA VAL A 110 -8.39 -1.98 1.70
C VAL A 110 -8.17 -3.50 1.74
N ILE A 111 -8.07 -4.15 0.58
CA ILE A 111 -7.85 -5.60 0.50
C ILE A 111 -6.48 -5.99 1.10
N GLY A 112 -5.41 -5.28 0.73
CA GLY A 112 -4.08 -5.51 1.26
C GLY A 112 -4.02 -5.32 2.78
N GLU A 113 -4.72 -4.31 3.27
CA GLU A 113 -4.87 -4.02 4.69
C GLU A 113 -5.56 -5.18 5.43
N VAL A 114 -6.72 -5.63 4.94
CA VAL A 114 -7.45 -6.75 5.53
C VAL A 114 -6.60 -8.02 5.55
N ILE A 115 -5.95 -8.39 4.43
CA ILE A 115 -5.09 -9.57 4.35
C ILE A 115 -3.98 -9.49 5.40
N ARG A 116 -3.33 -8.32 5.53
CA ARG A 116 -2.23 -8.13 6.46
C ARG A 116 -2.69 -8.21 7.91
N LYS A 117 -3.82 -7.59 8.26
CA LYS A 117 -4.35 -7.61 9.63
C LYS A 117 -4.83 -9.00 10.00
N LEU A 118 -5.45 -9.73 9.08
CA LEU A 118 -5.80 -11.14 9.27
C LEU A 118 -4.55 -12.01 9.46
N ALA A 119 -3.45 -11.74 8.77
CA ALA A 119 -2.19 -12.46 8.98
C ALA A 119 -1.68 -12.28 10.42
N ILE A 120 -1.63 -11.04 10.90
CA ILE A 120 -1.19 -10.69 12.26
C ILE A 120 -2.08 -11.36 13.31
N ILE A 121 -3.40 -11.24 13.15
CA ILE A 121 -4.37 -11.81 14.10
C ILE A 121 -4.29 -13.35 14.10
N THR A 122 -4.19 -13.98 12.93
CA THR A 122 -4.15 -15.44 12.80
C THR A 122 -2.85 -16.02 13.38
N ALA A 123 -1.71 -15.37 13.14
CA ALA A 123 -0.43 -15.82 13.68
C ALA A 123 -0.24 -15.45 15.16
N GLY A 124 -0.90 -14.39 15.63
CA GLY A 124 -0.85 -13.96 17.03
C GLY A 124 0.59 -13.78 17.50
N ARG A 125 0.97 -14.44 18.60
CA ARG A 125 2.34 -14.37 19.16
C ARG A 125 3.43 -14.92 18.23
N ALA A 126 3.06 -15.72 17.22
CA ALA A 126 4.01 -16.17 16.21
C ALA A 126 4.36 -15.06 15.20
N PHE A 127 3.53 -14.02 15.08
CA PHE A 127 3.81 -12.89 14.19
C PHE A 127 4.81 -11.92 14.81
N THR A 128 5.96 -11.73 14.17
CA THR A 128 6.96 -10.74 14.58
C THR A 128 7.45 -9.94 13.38
N HIS A 129 7.69 -8.63 13.58
CA HIS A 129 8.26 -7.78 12.52
C HIS A 129 9.73 -8.09 12.22
N LEU A 130 10.42 -8.78 13.13
CA LEU A 130 11.75 -9.31 12.94
C LEU A 130 11.65 -10.82 12.71
N ILE A 131 12.41 -11.35 11.76
CA ILE A 131 12.45 -12.79 11.52
C ILE A 131 13.05 -13.46 12.75
N LYS A 132 12.35 -14.45 13.30
CA LYS A 132 12.87 -15.26 14.40
C LYS A 132 13.96 -16.17 13.86
N ILE A 133 15.16 -16.04 14.44
CA ILE A 133 16.31 -16.88 14.13
C ILE A 133 16.56 -17.97 15.18
N HIS A 134 15.84 -17.93 16.30
CA HIS A 134 15.86 -18.94 17.36
C HIS A 134 14.48 -19.58 17.52
N HIS A 135 14.46 -20.89 17.79
CA HIS A 135 13.23 -21.61 18.08
C HIS A 135 12.84 -21.41 19.55
N GLU A 136 11.63 -20.92 19.79
CA GLU A 136 11.04 -20.81 21.13
C GLU A 136 10.05 -21.97 21.33
N GLU A 137 9.95 -22.52 22.54
CA GLU A 137 9.06 -23.67 22.83
C GLU A 137 7.59 -23.44 22.45
N HIS A 138 7.14 -22.19 22.42
CA HIS A 138 5.78 -21.82 22.06
C HIS A 138 5.61 -21.43 20.57
N HIS A 139 6.69 -21.46 19.79
CA HIS A 139 6.64 -21.18 18.36
C HIS A 139 6.03 -22.38 17.63
N LYS A 140 4.75 -22.28 17.26
CA LYS A 140 4.05 -23.31 16.48
C LYS A 140 3.91 -22.87 15.03
N LEU A 141 3.98 -23.84 14.12
CA LEU A 141 3.72 -23.61 12.71
C LEU A 141 2.23 -23.30 12.49
N VAL A 142 1.93 -22.13 11.92
CA VAL A 142 0.57 -21.66 11.63
C VAL A 142 0.21 -21.95 10.18
N THR A 143 -0.78 -22.83 9.96
CA THR A 143 -1.23 -23.26 8.62
C THR A 143 -2.74 -23.08 8.39
N HIS A 144 -3.45 -22.45 9.32
CA HIS A 144 -4.91 -22.23 9.27
C HIS A 144 -5.25 -20.76 9.00
N GLY A 145 -6.54 -20.44 8.85
CA GLY A 145 -6.97 -19.08 8.53
C GLY A 145 -6.41 -18.62 7.17
N VAL A 146 -5.90 -17.39 7.10
CA VAL A 146 -5.30 -16.86 5.85
C VAL A 146 -4.05 -17.64 5.40
N TYR A 147 -3.35 -18.28 6.33
CA TYR A 147 -2.18 -19.11 6.04
C TYR A 147 -2.53 -20.37 5.24
N ARG A 148 -3.80 -20.81 5.20
CA ARG A 148 -4.18 -21.96 4.36
C ARG A 148 -4.09 -21.66 2.86
N PHE A 149 -4.09 -20.38 2.47
CA PHE A 149 -4.13 -19.94 1.08
C PHE A 149 -2.77 -19.48 0.56
N VAL A 150 -1.98 -18.80 1.40
CA VAL A 150 -0.64 -18.33 1.09
C VAL A 150 0.23 -18.43 2.34
N ARG A 151 1.53 -18.73 2.19
CA ARG A 151 2.43 -18.92 3.34
C ARG A 151 2.83 -17.62 4.02
N HIS A 152 2.90 -16.53 3.25
CA HIS A 152 3.31 -15.21 3.73
C HIS A 152 2.23 -14.14 3.51
N PRO A 153 1.03 -14.30 4.10
CA PRO A 153 -0.10 -13.38 3.87
C PRO A 153 0.22 -11.94 4.33
N GLY A 154 1.02 -11.77 5.38
CA GLY A 154 1.45 -10.43 5.83
C GLY A 154 2.30 -9.67 4.81
N TYR A 155 3.12 -10.38 4.02
CA TYR A 155 3.94 -9.81 2.95
C TYR A 155 3.10 -9.56 1.69
N CYS A 156 2.24 -10.51 1.34
CA CYS A 156 1.27 -10.36 0.26
C CYS A 156 0.38 -9.12 0.47
N GLY A 157 -0.22 -8.98 1.64
CA GLY A 157 -1.07 -7.84 2.00
C GLY A 157 -0.33 -6.51 1.96
N PHE A 158 0.92 -6.47 2.43
CA PHE A 158 1.75 -5.26 2.34
C PHE A 158 2.06 -4.86 0.90
N LEU A 159 2.43 -5.83 0.05
CA LEU A 159 2.73 -5.56 -1.35
C LEU A 159 1.50 -4.97 -2.06
N ILE A 160 0.33 -5.58 -1.88
CA ILE A 160 -0.94 -5.09 -2.44
C ILE A 160 -1.26 -3.69 -1.92
N TRP A 161 -1.12 -3.46 -0.61
CA TRP A 161 -1.38 -2.17 0.02
C TRP A 161 -0.44 -1.08 -0.52
N ALA A 162 0.87 -1.34 -0.56
CA ALA A 162 1.88 -0.36 -0.96
C ALA A 162 1.74 0.04 -2.44
N VAL A 163 1.47 -0.93 -3.31
CA VAL A 163 1.21 -0.68 -4.74
C VAL A 163 -0.16 0.00 -4.92
N GLY A 164 -1.17 -0.42 -4.15
CA GLY A 164 -2.51 0.16 -4.15
C GLY A 164 -2.52 1.66 -3.86
N ILE A 165 -1.69 2.13 -2.91
CA ILE A 165 -1.52 3.57 -2.63
C ILE A 165 -1.09 4.32 -3.90
N GLN A 166 -0.12 3.79 -4.65
CA GLN A 166 0.41 4.48 -5.84
C GLN A 166 -0.58 4.47 -7.00
N ILE A 167 -1.33 3.39 -7.16
CA ILE A 167 -2.44 3.30 -8.13
C ILE A 167 -3.56 4.26 -7.74
N MET A 168 -3.88 4.36 -6.45
CA MET A 168 -4.91 5.28 -5.92
C MET A 168 -4.57 6.74 -6.21
N LEU A 169 -3.29 7.10 -6.13
CA LEU A 169 -2.75 8.41 -6.49
C LEU A 169 -2.56 8.62 -8.01
N CYS A 170 -2.86 7.61 -8.83
CA CYS A 170 -2.59 7.61 -10.25
C CYS A 170 -1.12 7.97 -10.59
N ASN A 171 -0.17 7.44 -9.82
CA ASN A 171 1.28 7.68 -9.98
C ASN A 171 1.94 6.50 -10.73
N PRO A 172 2.10 6.57 -12.06
CA PRO A 172 2.60 5.44 -12.85
C PRO A 172 4.04 5.05 -12.50
N MET A 173 4.93 6.01 -12.28
CA MET A 173 6.35 5.72 -12.01
C MET A 173 6.52 5.14 -10.61
N SER A 174 5.87 5.73 -9.61
CA SER A 174 5.88 5.20 -8.24
C SER A 174 5.17 3.86 -8.14
N THR A 175 4.12 3.61 -8.93
CA THR A 175 3.46 2.29 -8.97
C THR A 175 4.46 1.20 -9.35
N VAL A 176 5.22 1.40 -10.44
CA VAL A 176 6.23 0.43 -10.88
C VAL A 176 7.38 0.34 -9.87
N ALA A 177 7.86 1.48 -9.36
CA ALA A 177 8.95 1.51 -8.39
C ALA A 177 8.58 0.78 -7.08
N PHE A 178 7.42 1.06 -6.50
CA PHE A 178 6.93 0.39 -5.30
C PHE A 178 6.72 -1.10 -5.55
N ALA A 179 6.14 -1.49 -6.68
CA ALA A 179 5.97 -2.90 -7.03
C ALA A 179 7.30 -3.63 -7.04
N ILE A 180 8.32 -3.11 -7.72
CA ILE A 180 9.64 -3.76 -7.83
C ILE A 180 10.38 -3.77 -6.48
N ILE A 181 10.45 -2.62 -5.80
CA ILE A 181 11.24 -2.48 -4.56
C ILE A 181 10.65 -3.33 -3.44
N VAL A 182 9.33 -3.26 -3.23
CA VAL A 182 8.65 -4.01 -2.17
C VAL A 182 8.65 -5.50 -2.50
N TRP A 183 8.43 -5.87 -3.77
CA TRP A 183 8.54 -7.27 -4.20
C TRP A 183 9.92 -7.84 -3.91
N ARG A 184 10.98 -7.13 -4.31
CA ARG A 184 12.37 -7.59 -4.11
C ARG A 184 12.69 -7.73 -2.63
N PHE A 185 12.30 -6.75 -1.81
CA PHE A 185 12.46 -6.79 -0.36
C PHE A 185 11.84 -8.05 0.23
N PHE A 186 10.59 -8.38 -0.15
CA PHE A 186 9.94 -9.59 0.38
C PHE A 186 10.47 -10.88 -0.25
N ALA A 187 10.88 -10.89 -1.51
CA ALA A 187 11.49 -12.06 -2.13
C ALA A 187 12.76 -12.49 -1.39
N GLU A 188 13.66 -11.55 -1.09
CA GLU A 188 14.88 -11.81 -0.33
C GLU A 188 14.55 -12.22 1.12
N ARG A 189 13.58 -11.52 1.74
CA ARG A 189 13.17 -11.77 3.12
C ARG A 189 12.49 -13.13 3.31
N ILE A 190 11.63 -13.54 2.39
CA ILE A 190 10.96 -14.85 2.42
C ILE A 190 11.98 -15.96 2.39
N LEU A 191 12.97 -15.91 1.49
CA LEU A 191 14.01 -16.94 1.42
C LEU A 191 14.77 -17.08 2.75
N TYR A 192 15.11 -15.95 3.38
CA TYR A 192 15.77 -15.94 4.68
C TYR A 192 14.86 -16.49 5.79
N GLU A 193 13.58 -16.13 5.82
CA GLU A 193 12.63 -16.62 6.82
C GLU A 193 12.37 -18.12 6.67
N GLU A 194 12.16 -18.60 5.45
CA GLU A 194 11.89 -20.01 5.18
C GLU A 194 13.08 -20.91 5.50
N TYR A 195 14.31 -20.39 5.41
CA TYR A 195 15.48 -21.09 5.92
C TYR A 195 15.28 -21.44 7.40
N PHE A 196 14.93 -20.48 8.26
CA PHE A 196 14.71 -20.76 9.68
C PHE A 196 13.46 -21.58 9.95
N LEU A 197 12.36 -21.34 9.22
CA LEU A 197 11.13 -22.14 9.37
C LEU A 197 11.37 -23.63 9.08
N ARG A 198 12.22 -23.94 8.09
CA ARG A 198 12.68 -25.32 7.82
C ARG A 198 13.53 -25.87 8.97
N HIS A 199 14.42 -25.07 9.56
CA HIS A 199 15.20 -25.50 10.73
C HIS A 199 14.33 -25.74 11.97
N PHE A 200 13.25 -24.97 12.13
CA PHE A 200 12.34 -25.08 13.26
C PHE A 200 11.36 -26.25 13.15
N PHE A 201 10.80 -26.46 11.97
CA PHE A 201 9.65 -27.36 11.79
C PHE A 201 9.92 -28.55 10.87
N GLY A 202 11.09 -28.60 10.21
CA GLY A 202 11.51 -29.72 9.37
C GLY A 202 10.48 -30.09 8.30
N SER A 203 10.18 -31.39 8.22
CA SER A 203 9.26 -31.96 7.23
C SER A 203 7.85 -31.36 7.27
N ASN A 204 7.39 -30.89 8.43
CA ASN A 204 6.07 -30.26 8.54
C ASN A 204 6.00 -28.96 7.72
N TYR A 205 7.09 -28.19 7.66
CA TYR A 205 7.16 -26.99 6.82
C TYR A 205 7.29 -27.36 5.34
N ASP A 206 8.07 -28.40 5.01
CA ASP A 206 8.20 -28.87 3.63
C ASP A 206 6.86 -29.32 3.04
N ASP A 207 6.07 -30.08 3.81
CA ASP A 207 4.74 -30.51 3.39
C ASP A 207 3.76 -29.34 3.25
N TYR A 208 3.97 -28.26 4.02
CA TYR A 208 3.21 -27.02 3.87
C TYR A 208 3.61 -26.26 2.60
N VAL A 209 4.91 -26.11 2.31
CA VAL A 209 5.45 -25.48 1.08
C VAL A 209 4.93 -26.17 -0.18
N ARG A 210 4.80 -27.51 -0.17
CA ARG A 210 4.27 -28.26 -1.33
C ARG A 210 2.80 -27.97 -1.65
N ARG A 211 2.02 -27.54 -0.66
CA ARG A 211 0.55 -27.38 -0.79
C ARG A 211 0.12 -25.93 -0.93
N VAL A 212 0.89 -25.00 -0.38
CA VAL A 212 0.49 -23.61 -0.24
C VAL A 212 1.55 -22.70 -0.86
N PRO A 213 1.22 -21.81 -1.82
CA PRO A 213 2.18 -20.90 -2.45
C PRO A 213 2.66 -19.81 -1.48
N SER A 214 3.77 -19.15 -1.79
CA SER A 214 4.30 -18.06 -0.95
C SER A 214 3.30 -16.91 -0.75
N GLY A 215 2.56 -16.56 -1.80
CA GLY A 215 1.66 -15.39 -1.86
C GLY A 215 2.30 -14.13 -2.44
N VAL A 216 3.63 -14.12 -2.63
CA VAL A 216 4.33 -13.07 -3.37
C VAL A 216 4.61 -13.61 -4.78
N PRO A 217 4.21 -12.91 -5.86
CA PRO A 217 4.38 -13.40 -7.23
C PRO A 217 5.82 -13.82 -7.50
N PHE A 218 6.05 -14.91 -8.25
CA PHE A 218 7.40 -15.36 -8.64
C PHE A 218 8.36 -15.72 -7.48
N VAL A 219 7.89 -15.79 -6.22
CA VAL A 219 8.65 -16.31 -5.08
C VAL A 219 8.12 -17.70 -4.75
N LYS A 220 8.99 -18.71 -4.75
CA LYS A 220 8.60 -20.10 -4.50
C LYS A 220 8.22 -20.34 -3.05
#